data_AF-A0A3M1ZF17-F1
#
_entry.id   AF-A0A3M1ZF17-F1
#
_cell.length_a   1.000
_cell.length_b   1.000
_cell.length_c   1.000
_cell.angle_alpha   90.00
_cell.angle_beta   90.00
_cell.angle_gamma   90.00
#
_symmetry.space_group_name_H-M   'P 1'
#
loop_
_entity.id
_entity.type
_entity.pdbx_description
1 polymer ?
#
loop_
_entity_poly.entity_id
_entity_poly.type
_entity_poly.pdbx_seq_one_letter_code
_entity_poly.pdbx_strand_id
1 'polypeptide(L)'
;TDLKLPDGSGLDVLGAARERDPDAQVVVITAFGTAESAVEAMKRGAYDYLTKPFKADEIRLTVAKALERTALARENRELRRRLEAVEAGGEILGRSPRMQEVFRLLERVAPTGVTVLIHGESGTGKELVARRLHALSGRAGPFVAVNCAAIPEGLIESELFGHVKGSFTGAVADKPGLFEEAAGGTLFLDEVGELPLHLQPKLLRALQEGRIKRVGGNREIPVDVRIVSATNRDLAEAVREGRFREDLYYRLNVVALEIPPLRERRDDIPLLALHFLQKYARAFGRPLKGFTREALARLEAYPFPGNVRELENLVERAAALETGEYVGVESLPPALGAPRTGDAEGLPPLPADGFDLEGFLADVERRYLEEALR
;
A
#
# COMPACT_ATOMS: atom_id res chain seq x y z
N THR A 1 -18.01 -34.59 -6.37
CA THR A 1 -18.90 -35.44 -7.18
C THR A 1 -18.49 -36.89 -7.03
N ASP A 2 -19.42 -37.84 -7.07
CA ASP A 2 -19.06 -39.25 -7.23
C ASP A 2 -18.71 -39.50 -8.70
N LEU A 3 -17.70 -40.34 -8.97
CA LEU A 3 -17.28 -40.71 -10.31
C LEU A 3 -18.38 -41.50 -11.03
N LYS A 4 -19.13 -42.32 -10.29
CA LYS A 4 -20.22 -43.14 -10.84
C LYS A 4 -21.55 -42.67 -10.27
N LEU A 5 -22.32 -41.97 -11.10
CA LEU A 5 -23.67 -41.50 -10.74
C LEU A 5 -24.72 -42.43 -11.37
N PRO A 6 -25.95 -42.50 -10.83
CA PRO A 6 -27.03 -43.32 -11.40
C PRO A 6 -27.45 -42.88 -12.81
N ASP A 7 -27.27 -41.60 -13.11
CA ASP A 7 -27.75 -40.88 -14.29
C ASP A 7 -26.62 -40.32 -15.16
N GLY A 8 -25.35 -40.61 -14.85
CA GLY A 8 -24.21 -40.13 -15.65
C GLY A 8 -22.83 -40.35 -15.02
N SER A 9 -21.83 -39.61 -15.52
CA SER A 9 -20.45 -39.66 -15.03
C SER A 9 -20.13 -38.44 -14.17
N GLY A 10 -19.43 -38.67 -13.06
CA GLY A 10 -18.88 -37.59 -12.24
C GLY A 10 -17.88 -36.70 -12.97
N LEU A 11 -17.22 -37.22 -14.01
CA LEU A 11 -16.30 -36.43 -14.81
C LEU A 11 -17.03 -35.38 -15.67
N ASP A 12 -18.27 -35.66 -16.07
CA ASP A 12 -19.07 -34.70 -16.83
C ASP A 12 -19.56 -33.58 -15.91
N VAL A 13 -19.91 -33.91 -14.66
CA VAL A 13 -20.22 -32.93 -13.60
C VAL A 13 -19.01 -32.06 -13.29
N LEU A 14 -17.82 -32.64 -13.22
CA LEU A 14 -16.56 -31.89 -13.06
C LEU A 14 -16.36 -30.88 -14.20
N GLY A 15 -16.50 -31.34 -15.46
CA GLY A 15 -16.37 -30.46 -16.62
C GLY A 15 -17.36 -29.30 -16.59
N ALA A 16 -18.65 -29.60 -16.40
CA ALA A 16 -19.69 -28.58 -16.34
C ALA A 16 -19.51 -27.60 -15.16
N ALA A 17 -19.00 -28.06 -14.01
CA ALA A 17 -18.71 -27.20 -12.88
C ALA A 17 -17.58 -26.20 -13.19
N ARG A 18 -16.50 -26.66 -13.84
CA ARG A 18 -15.38 -25.78 -14.20
C ARG A 18 -15.71 -24.83 -15.36
N GLU A 19 -16.58 -25.23 -16.28
CA GLU A 19 -17.09 -24.32 -17.31
C GLU A 19 -17.92 -23.18 -16.73
N ARG A 20 -18.71 -23.45 -15.68
CA ARG A 20 -19.53 -22.42 -15.02
C ARG A 20 -18.74 -21.54 -14.04
N ASP A 21 -17.80 -22.14 -13.31
CA ASP A 21 -16.89 -21.42 -12.42
C ASP A 21 -15.48 -22.05 -12.52
N PRO A 22 -14.54 -21.42 -13.25
CA PRO A 22 -13.17 -21.95 -13.41
C PRO A 22 -12.40 -22.20 -12.11
N ASP A 23 -12.79 -21.52 -11.03
CA ASP A 23 -12.17 -21.61 -9.70
C ASP A 23 -12.91 -22.57 -8.74
N ALA A 24 -13.97 -23.23 -9.20
CA ALA A 24 -14.66 -24.25 -8.41
C ALA A 24 -13.71 -25.42 -8.08
N GLN A 25 -13.56 -25.70 -6.79
CA GLN A 25 -12.74 -26.83 -6.33
C GLN A 25 -13.62 -28.09 -6.26
N VAL A 26 -13.39 -29.02 -7.18
CA VAL A 26 -14.18 -30.25 -7.28
C VAL A 26 -13.36 -31.44 -6.79
N VAL A 27 -13.85 -32.09 -5.73
CA VAL A 27 -13.30 -33.36 -5.24
C VAL A 27 -14.07 -34.51 -5.87
N VAL A 28 -13.38 -35.45 -6.51
CA VAL A 28 -13.98 -36.64 -7.12
C VAL A 28 -13.91 -37.81 -6.15
N ILE A 29 -15.01 -38.53 -5.97
CA ILE A 29 -15.13 -39.65 -5.03
C ILE A 29 -15.43 -40.93 -5.82
N THR A 30 -14.82 -42.07 -5.52
CA THR A 30 -15.19 -43.35 -6.18
C THR A 30 -14.99 -44.57 -5.30
N ALA A 31 -15.73 -45.65 -5.57
CA ALA A 31 -15.52 -46.97 -4.96
C ALA A 31 -14.57 -47.89 -5.74
N PHE A 32 -14.29 -47.57 -7.01
CA PHE A 32 -13.40 -48.35 -7.87
C PHE A 32 -12.24 -47.46 -8.30
N GLY A 33 -11.28 -47.28 -7.41
CA GLY A 33 -10.14 -46.41 -7.68
C GLY A 33 -9.03 -47.13 -8.44
N THR A 34 -9.02 -46.99 -9.76
CA THR A 34 -7.81 -47.25 -10.53
C THR A 34 -6.98 -45.97 -10.61
N ALA A 35 -5.64 -46.10 -10.59
CA ALA A 35 -4.73 -44.97 -10.77
C ALA A 35 -5.06 -44.17 -12.06
N GLU A 36 -5.49 -44.86 -13.12
CA GLU A 36 -5.89 -44.24 -14.38
C GLU A 36 -7.09 -43.30 -14.23
N SER A 37 -8.13 -43.70 -13.48
CA SER A 37 -9.32 -42.87 -13.27
C SER A 37 -9.05 -41.64 -12.41
N ALA A 38 -8.17 -41.76 -11.41
CA ALA A 38 -7.71 -40.63 -10.61
C ALA A 38 -6.88 -39.64 -11.46
N VAL A 39 -5.96 -40.16 -12.28
CA VAL A 39 -5.15 -39.34 -13.19
C VAL A 39 -6.03 -38.59 -14.20
N GLU A 40 -7.07 -39.24 -14.74
CA GLU A 40 -8.00 -38.60 -15.67
C GLU A 40 -8.82 -37.49 -14.99
N ALA A 41 -9.30 -37.71 -13.76
CA ALA A 41 -9.97 -36.68 -12.97
C ALA A 41 -9.07 -35.46 -12.73
N MET A 42 -7.80 -35.69 -12.38
CA MET A 42 -6.83 -34.61 -12.17
C MET A 42 -6.50 -33.87 -13.47
N LYS A 43 -6.39 -34.58 -14.60
CA LYS A 43 -6.19 -33.96 -15.93
C LYS A 43 -7.35 -33.05 -16.34
N ARG A 44 -8.58 -33.43 -15.99
CA ARG A 44 -9.78 -32.59 -16.18
C ARG A 44 -9.91 -31.49 -15.12
N GLY A 45 -8.98 -31.43 -14.18
CA GLY A 45 -8.86 -30.35 -13.22
C GLY A 45 -9.69 -30.51 -11.96
N ALA A 46 -9.92 -31.76 -11.53
CA ALA A 46 -10.32 -32.02 -10.16
C ALA A 46 -9.27 -31.42 -9.19
N TYR A 47 -9.75 -30.91 -8.06
CA TYR A 47 -8.88 -30.42 -7.00
C TYR A 47 -8.16 -31.56 -6.30
N ASP A 48 -8.91 -32.60 -5.96
CA ASP A 48 -8.44 -33.78 -5.26
C ASP A 48 -9.37 -34.97 -5.54
N TYR A 49 -8.96 -36.15 -5.10
CA TYR A 49 -9.65 -37.40 -5.37
C TYR A 49 -9.67 -38.30 -4.12
N LEU A 50 -10.82 -38.90 -3.82
CA LEU A 50 -11.05 -39.74 -2.63
C LEU A 50 -11.59 -41.12 -3.01
N THR A 51 -10.96 -42.17 -2.49
CA THR A 51 -11.41 -43.56 -2.64
C THR A 51 -12.28 -44.01 -1.47
N LYS A 52 -13.40 -44.65 -1.76
CA LYS A 52 -14.25 -45.33 -0.79
C LYS A 52 -13.66 -46.72 -0.45
N PRO A 53 -13.72 -47.16 0.81
CA PRO A 53 -14.19 -46.39 1.98
C PRO A 53 -13.13 -45.38 2.43
N PHE A 54 -13.56 -44.15 2.72
CA PHE A 54 -12.70 -43.07 3.24
C PHE A 54 -12.92 -42.88 4.74
N LYS A 55 -11.94 -42.29 5.43
CA LYS A 55 -12.09 -41.91 6.84
C LYS A 55 -12.69 -40.51 6.97
N ALA A 56 -13.41 -40.25 8.06
CA ALA A 56 -14.00 -38.93 8.31
C ALA A 56 -12.94 -37.81 8.35
N ASP A 57 -11.77 -38.08 8.92
CA ASP A 57 -10.68 -37.11 9.02
C ASP A 57 -10.06 -36.76 7.65
N GLU A 58 -9.99 -37.74 6.75
CA GLU A 58 -9.50 -37.56 5.39
C GLU A 58 -10.41 -36.62 4.59
N ILE A 59 -11.73 -36.81 4.69
CA ILE A 59 -12.71 -35.86 4.12
C ILE A 59 -12.54 -34.48 4.72
N ARG A 60 -12.47 -34.36 6.05
CA ARG A 60 -12.37 -33.07 6.72
C ARG A 60 -11.14 -32.30 6.27
N LEU A 61 -9.99 -32.97 6.14
CA LEU A 61 -8.75 -32.37 5.67
C LEU A 61 -8.86 -31.90 4.21
N THR A 62 -9.33 -32.75 3.30
CA THR A 62 -9.47 -32.40 1.88
C THR A 62 -10.48 -31.26 1.68
N VAL A 63 -11.61 -31.27 2.39
CA VAL A 63 -12.61 -30.21 2.34
C VAL A 63 -12.07 -28.90 2.92
N ALA A 64 -11.35 -28.93 4.05
CA ALA A 64 -10.75 -27.74 4.65
C ALA A 64 -9.78 -27.04 3.68
N LYS A 65 -8.88 -27.81 3.05
CA LYS A 65 -7.93 -27.27 2.06
C LYS A 65 -8.62 -26.76 0.79
N ALA A 66 -9.68 -27.44 0.33
CA ALA A 66 -10.47 -26.99 -0.81
C ALA A 66 -11.17 -25.65 -0.52
N LEU A 67 -11.80 -25.51 0.65
CA LEU A 67 -12.47 -24.28 1.08
C LEU A 67 -11.51 -23.10 1.22
N GLU A 68 -10.32 -23.34 1.77
CA GLU A 68 -9.27 -22.33 1.86
C GLU A 68 -8.85 -21.82 0.47
N ARG A 69 -8.64 -22.74 -0.48
CA ARG A 69 -8.30 -22.38 -1.85
C ARG A 69 -9.42 -21.60 -2.55
N THR A 70 -10.68 -21.96 -2.31
CA THR A 70 -11.85 -21.22 -2.84
C THR A 70 -11.95 -19.82 -2.23
N ALA A 71 -11.71 -19.67 -0.93
CA ALA A 71 -11.74 -18.37 -0.25
C ALA A 71 -10.67 -17.42 -0.85
N LEU A 72 -9.44 -17.91 -1.00
CA LEU A 72 -8.34 -17.16 -1.61
C LEU A 72 -8.66 -16.77 -3.06
N ALA A 73 -9.19 -17.69 -3.87
CA ALA A 73 -9.56 -17.39 -5.25
C ALA A 73 -10.69 -16.35 -5.34
N ARG A 74 -11.67 -16.40 -4.44
CA ARG A 74 -12.79 -15.44 -4.40
C ARG A 74 -12.31 -14.04 -3.98
N GLU A 75 -11.49 -13.95 -2.95
CA GLU A 75 -10.89 -12.69 -2.51
C GLU A 75 -10.04 -12.07 -3.61
N ASN A 76 -9.20 -12.88 -4.27
CA ASN A 76 -8.38 -12.43 -5.39
C ASN A 76 -9.23 -11.88 -6.54
N ARG A 77 -10.35 -12.55 -6.88
CA ARG A 77 -11.30 -12.08 -7.90
C ARG A 77 -11.98 -10.76 -7.52
N GLU A 78 -12.41 -10.62 -6.27
CA GLU A 78 -13.04 -9.38 -5.79
C GLU A 78 -12.06 -8.20 -5.83
N LEU A 79 -10.81 -8.43 -5.41
CA LEU A 79 -9.75 -7.44 -5.48
C LEU A 79 -9.39 -7.10 -6.93
N ARG A 80 -9.29 -8.09 -7.83
CA ARG A 80 -9.06 -7.88 -9.28
C ARG A 80 -10.15 -7.02 -9.93
N ARG A 81 -11.43 -7.35 -9.70
CA ARG A 81 -12.55 -6.57 -10.24
C ARG A 81 -12.53 -5.11 -9.78
N ARG A 82 -12.08 -4.85 -8.55
CA ARG A 82 -11.93 -3.50 -8.02
C ARG A 82 -10.72 -2.78 -8.63
N LEU A 83 -9.63 -3.50 -8.89
CA LEU A 83 -8.46 -2.93 -9.58
C LEU A 83 -8.79 -2.54 -11.02
N GLU A 84 -9.55 -3.37 -11.74
CA GLU A 84 -10.03 -3.06 -13.10
C GLU A 84 -10.91 -1.81 -13.13
N ALA A 85 -11.64 -1.49 -12.06
CA ALA A 85 -12.40 -0.25 -11.94
C ALA A 85 -11.53 1.01 -11.67
N VAL A 86 -10.29 0.82 -11.19
CA VAL A 86 -9.36 1.88 -10.75
C VAL A 86 -8.29 2.19 -11.83
N GLU A 87 -7.92 1.23 -12.69
CA GLU A 87 -6.82 1.35 -13.67
C GLU A 87 -7.01 2.42 -14.76
N ALA A 88 -8.15 3.13 -14.81
CA ALA A 88 -8.42 4.16 -15.81
C ALA A 88 -7.89 5.58 -15.49
N GLY A 89 -7.25 5.84 -14.34
CA GLY A 89 -6.96 7.24 -13.97
C GLY A 89 -5.92 7.58 -12.89
N GLY A 90 -5.00 6.68 -12.53
CA GLY A 90 -3.99 6.99 -11.49
C GLY A 90 -4.62 7.26 -10.11
N GLU A 91 -5.71 6.55 -9.81
CA GLU A 91 -6.49 6.75 -8.60
C GLU A 91 -5.80 6.24 -7.34
N ILE A 92 -5.95 6.99 -6.25
CA ILE A 92 -5.53 6.58 -4.91
C ILE A 92 -6.42 5.43 -4.41
N LEU A 93 -5.79 4.35 -3.94
CA LEU A 93 -6.47 3.17 -3.43
C LEU A 93 -6.71 3.26 -1.91
N GLY A 94 -7.91 2.89 -1.47
CA GLY A 94 -8.26 2.75 -0.07
C GLY A 94 -9.73 2.35 0.12
N ARG A 95 -9.99 1.39 1.00
CA ARG A 95 -11.35 0.94 1.41
C ARG A 95 -11.60 1.12 2.91
N SER A 96 -10.56 1.38 3.69
CA SER A 96 -10.68 1.62 5.12
C SER A 96 -11.60 2.81 5.41
N PRO A 97 -12.40 2.78 6.50
CA PRO A 97 -13.29 3.89 6.85
C PRO A 97 -12.57 5.24 6.91
N ARG A 98 -11.32 5.25 7.40
CA ARG A 98 -10.47 6.44 7.48
C ARG A 98 -10.09 6.99 6.10
N MET A 99 -9.73 6.14 5.15
CA MET A 99 -9.48 6.60 3.77
C MET A 99 -10.76 7.09 3.09
N GLN A 100 -11.90 6.47 3.37
CA GLN A 100 -13.18 6.92 2.84
C GLN A 100 -13.58 8.30 3.37
N GLU A 101 -13.22 8.65 4.60
CA GLU A 101 -13.36 10.01 5.14
C GLU A 101 -12.51 11.02 4.37
N VAL A 102 -11.24 10.67 4.08
CA VAL A 102 -10.33 11.49 3.27
C VAL A 102 -10.94 11.73 1.89
N PHE A 103 -11.45 10.70 1.22
CA PHE A 103 -12.07 10.83 -0.10
C PHE A 103 -13.31 11.73 -0.09
N ARG A 104 -14.20 11.58 0.89
CA ARG A 104 -15.37 12.46 1.05
C ARG A 104 -14.99 13.91 1.29
N LEU A 105 -13.90 14.17 2.02
CA LEU A 105 -13.42 15.53 2.21
C LEU A 105 -12.78 16.09 0.94
N LEU A 106 -12.00 15.26 0.24
CA LEU A 106 -11.37 15.61 -1.04
C LEU A 106 -12.42 16.01 -2.09
N GLU A 107 -13.48 15.23 -2.26
CA GLU A 107 -14.59 15.53 -3.18
C GLU A 107 -15.29 16.86 -2.86
N ARG A 108 -15.46 17.19 -1.58
CA ARG A 108 -16.09 18.45 -1.15
C ARG A 108 -15.18 19.66 -1.36
N VAL A 109 -13.87 19.49 -1.14
CA VAL A 109 -12.90 20.59 -1.13
C VAL A 109 -12.33 20.87 -2.52
N ALA A 110 -12.27 19.86 -3.38
CA ALA A 110 -11.76 20.00 -4.74
C ALA A 110 -12.42 21.14 -5.55
N PRO A 111 -13.75 21.30 -5.63
CA PRO A 111 -14.36 22.35 -6.45
C PRO A 111 -14.23 23.77 -5.86
N THR A 112 -13.89 23.91 -4.57
CA THR A 112 -13.87 25.22 -3.89
C THR A 112 -12.67 26.09 -4.24
N GLY A 113 -11.58 25.49 -4.74
CA GLY A 113 -10.33 26.19 -5.02
C GLY A 113 -9.54 26.64 -3.78
N VAL A 114 -10.00 26.38 -2.56
CA VAL A 114 -9.29 26.75 -1.33
C VAL A 114 -7.95 26.02 -1.21
N THR A 115 -7.01 26.66 -0.50
CA THR A 115 -5.71 26.07 -0.15
C THR A 115 -5.91 24.86 0.75
N VAL A 116 -5.17 23.79 0.47
CA VAL A 116 -5.25 22.53 1.22
C VAL A 116 -3.88 22.17 1.73
N LEU A 117 -3.80 21.86 3.03
CA LEU A 117 -2.63 21.28 3.67
C LEU A 117 -2.86 19.78 3.90
N ILE A 118 -2.05 18.95 3.25
CA ILE A 118 -2.07 17.50 3.37
C ILE A 118 -1.03 17.09 4.41
N HIS A 119 -1.48 16.58 5.55
CA HIS A 119 -0.61 16.05 6.58
C HIS A 119 -0.56 14.53 6.50
N GLY A 120 0.63 13.95 6.68
CA GLY A 120 0.78 12.51 6.78
C GLY A 120 2.24 12.08 6.74
N GLU A 121 2.52 10.92 7.33
CA GLU A 121 3.86 10.34 7.37
C GLU A 121 4.44 10.15 5.96
N SER A 122 5.77 10.00 5.88
CA SER A 122 6.44 9.70 4.62
C SER A 122 5.91 8.38 4.03
N GLY A 123 5.69 8.34 2.72
CA GLY A 123 5.20 7.16 2.02
C GLY A 123 3.71 6.86 2.19
N THR A 124 2.90 7.76 2.74
CA THR A 124 1.44 7.55 2.89
C THR A 124 0.61 7.82 1.62
N GLY A 125 1.20 8.47 0.61
CA GLY A 125 0.52 8.80 -0.65
C GLY A 125 0.04 10.26 -0.78
N LYS A 126 0.66 11.21 -0.08
CA LYS A 126 0.29 12.65 -0.12
C LYS A 126 0.20 13.23 -1.53
N GLU A 127 1.16 12.91 -2.39
CA GLU A 127 1.15 13.37 -3.78
C GLU A 127 -0.04 12.82 -4.59
N LEU A 128 -0.43 11.56 -4.37
CA LEU A 128 -1.59 10.96 -5.04
C LEU A 128 -2.89 11.65 -4.61
N VAL A 129 -3.01 12.02 -3.33
CA VAL A 129 -4.13 12.85 -2.83
C VAL A 129 -4.14 14.21 -3.52
N ALA A 130 -2.99 14.87 -3.64
CA ALA A 130 -2.90 16.17 -4.32
C ALA A 130 -3.27 16.09 -5.80
N ARG A 131 -2.81 15.05 -6.51
CA ARG A 131 -3.18 14.78 -7.91
C ARG A 131 -4.67 14.54 -8.07
N ARG A 132 -5.28 13.75 -7.18
CA ARG A 132 -6.73 13.52 -7.20
C ARG A 132 -7.52 14.80 -6.93
N LEU A 133 -7.04 15.62 -5.99
CA LEU A 133 -7.66 16.92 -5.68
C LEU A 133 -7.60 17.87 -6.88
N HIS A 134 -6.49 17.88 -7.62
CA HIS A 134 -6.39 18.63 -8.87
C HIS A 134 -7.37 18.10 -9.93
N ALA A 135 -7.41 16.78 -10.15
CA ALA A 135 -8.30 16.16 -11.14
C ALA A 135 -9.79 16.46 -10.87
N LEU A 136 -10.20 16.53 -9.60
CA LEU A 136 -11.57 16.87 -9.21
C LEU A 136 -11.84 18.39 -9.14
N SER A 137 -10.83 19.24 -9.31
CA SER A 137 -10.98 20.69 -9.10
C SER A 137 -11.64 21.44 -10.26
N GLY A 138 -11.71 20.83 -11.44
CA GLY A 138 -12.19 21.48 -12.66
C GLY A 138 -11.18 22.48 -13.27
N ARG A 139 -9.98 22.63 -12.71
CA ARG A 139 -8.91 23.43 -13.32
C ARG A 139 -8.35 22.74 -14.56
N ALA A 140 -8.17 23.49 -15.64
CA ALA A 140 -7.66 22.99 -16.92
C ALA A 140 -6.14 23.13 -17.09
N GLY A 141 -5.47 23.93 -16.24
CA GLY A 141 -4.02 24.06 -16.28
C GLY A 141 -3.29 22.85 -15.65
N PRO A 142 -1.96 22.82 -15.69
CA PRO A 142 -1.17 21.67 -15.30
C PRO A 142 -1.13 21.43 -13.78
N PHE A 143 -0.89 20.19 -13.39
CA PHE A 143 -0.44 19.83 -12.05
C PHE A 143 1.09 19.83 -12.00
N VAL A 144 1.67 20.82 -11.32
CA VAL A 144 3.11 20.95 -11.12
C VAL A 144 3.45 20.54 -9.69
N ALA A 145 4.31 19.56 -9.51
CA ALA A 145 4.74 19.07 -8.20
C ALA A 145 6.20 19.44 -7.96
N VAL A 146 6.50 19.91 -6.75
CA VAL A 146 7.85 20.18 -6.30
C VAL A 146 8.05 19.69 -4.88
N ASN A 147 9.15 18.98 -4.63
CA ASN A 147 9.57 18.59 -3.30
C ASN A 147 10.56 19.62 -2.77
N CYS A 148 10.14 20.39 -1.77
CA CYS A 148 10.96 21.45 -1.18
C CYS A 148 12.21 20.92 -0.46
N ALA A 149 12.20 19.66 -0.02
CA ALA A 149 13.36 19.01 0.61
C ALA A 149 14.40 18.51 -0.39
N ALA A 150 14.00 18.27 -1.65
CA ALA A 150 14.86 17.67 -2.68
C ALA A 150 15.69 18.72 -3.45
N ILE A 151 15.33 20.00 -3.38
CA ILE A 151 16.02 21.07 -4.09
C ILE A 151 17.00 21.76 -3.13
N PRO A 152 18.27 21.97 -3.51
CA PRO A 152 19.22 22.73 -2.70
C PRO A 152 18.68 24.11 -2.34
N GLU A 153 18.92 24.54 -1.10
CA GLU A 153 18.41 25.82 -0.56
C GLU A 153 18.73 27.03 -1.44
N GLY A 154 19.93 27.06 -2.05
CA GLY A 154 20.32 28.16 -2.95
C GLY A 154 19.61 28.18 -4.30
N LEU A 155 18.91 27.11 -4.68
CA LEU A 155 18.24 26.97 -5.98
C LEU A 155 16.72 27.03 -5.88
N ILE A 156 16.15 26.64 -4.73
CA ILE A 156 14.69 26.54 -4.58
C ILE A 156 13.96 27.86 -4.80
N GLU A 157 14.58 29.00 -4.47
CA GLU A 157 14.00 30.31 -4.79
C GLU A 157 13.85 30.52 -6.29
N SER A 158 14.92 30.26 -7.05
CA SER A 158 14.95 30.40 -8.50
C SER A 158 14.02 29.40 -9.18
N GLU A 159 13.91 28.17 -8.66
CA GLU A 159 12.95 27.18 -9.20
C GLU A 159 11.50 27.63 -8.95
N LEU A 160 11.14 28.03 -7.73
CA LEU A 160 9.77 28.45 -7.42
C LEU A 160 9.36 29.72 -8.17
N PHE A 161 10.18 30.76 -8.13
CA PHE A 161 9.81 32.10 -8.58
C PHE A 161 10.40 32.50 -9.94
N GLY A 162 11.33 31.71 -10.49
CA GLY A 162 12.06 32.05 -11.71
C GLY A 162 13.14 33.08 -11.47
N HIS A 163 13.96 33.35 -12.49
CA HIS A 163 15.03 34.33 -12.41
C HIS A 163 15.20 35.14 -13.70
N VAL A 164 15.79 36.32 -13.56
CA VAL A 164 16.27 37.14 -14.68
C VAL A 164 17.75 36.87 -14.91
N LYS A 165 18.20 36.95 -16.16
CA LYS A 165 19.61 36.86 -16.54
C LYS A 165 20.48 37.79 -15.67
N GLY A 166 21.57 37.26 -15.14
CA GLY A 166 22.54 38.00 -14.33
C GLY A 166 22.13 38.21 -12.86
N SER A 167 21.04 37.59 -12.39
CA SER A 167 20.58 37.71 -10.99
C SER A 167 21.48 37.00 -9.98
N PHE A 168 22.20 35.96 -10.39
CA PHE A 168 23.21 35.26 -9.60
C PHE A 168 24.25 34.59 -10.53
N THR A 169 25.37 34.11 -9.95
CA THR A 169 26.41 33.40 -10.70
C THR A 169 25.84 32.11 -11.31
N GLY A 170 25.74 32.05 -12.65
CA GLY A 170 25.12 30.94 -13.38
C GLY A 170 23.78 31.27 -14.04
N ALA A 171 23.18 32.44 -13.75
CA ALA A 171 21.96 32.93 -14.40
C ALA A 171 22.25 33.44 -15.83
N VAL A 172 22.48 32.52 -16.77
CA VAL A 172 22.88 32.84 -18.15
C VAL A 172 21.72 33.34 -19.02
N ALA A 173 20.48 33.06 -18.64
CA ALA A 173 19.27 33.45 -19.34
C ALA A 173 18.14 33.72 -18.33
N ASP A 174 17.04 34.29 -18.80
CA ASP A 174 15.80 34.38 -18.03
C ASP A 174 15.16 32.98 -17.96
N LYS A 175 14.66 32.59 -16.78
CA LYS A 175 13.95 31.31 -16.57
C LYS A 175 12.61 31.57 -15.85
N PRO A 176 11.47 31.10 -16.38
CA PRO A 176 10.21 31.14 -15.65
C PRO A 176 10.26 30.22 -14.42
N GLY A 177 9.53 30.58 -13.37
CA GLY A 177 9.41 29.74 -12.17
C GLY A 177 8.25 28.75 -12.22
N LEU A 178 8.22 27.80 -11.28
CA LEU A 178 7.16 26.80 -11.14
C LEU A 178 5.77 27.44 -10.92
N PHE A 179 5.70 28.63 -10.30
CA PHE A 179 4.46 29.39 -10.21
C PHE A 179 3.93 29.82 -11.58
N GLU A 180 4.81 30.19 -12.52
CA GLU A 180 4.39 30.53 -13.89
C GLU A 180 4.02 29.26 -14.67
N GLU A 181 4.77 28.18 -14.49
CA GLU A 181 4.48 26.88 -15.13
C GLU A 181 3.14 26.29 -14.67
N ALA A 182 2.75 26.52 -13.42
CA ALA A 182 1.50 26.02 -12.84
C ALA A 182 0.27 26.91 -13.14
N ALA A 183 0.42 27.97 -13.95
CA ALA A 183 -0.65 28.93 -14.23
C ALA A 183 -1.92 28.26 -14.79
N GLY A 184 -3.08 28.65 -14.25
CA GLY A 184 -4.38 28.05 -14.54
C GLY A 184 -4.60 26.65 -13.94
N GLY A 185 -3.58 26.12 -13.24
CA GLY A 185 -3.51 24.75 -12.75
C GLY A 185 -3.30 24.66 -11.24
N THR A 186 -2.49 23.72 -10.78
CA THR A 186 -2.20 23.49 -9.36
C THR A 186 -0.71 23.33 -9.13
N LEU A 187 -0.16 24.09 -8.19
CA LEU A 187 1.19 23.91 -7.69
C LEU A 187 1.13 23.14 -6.37
N PHE A 188 1.71 21.94 -6.38
CA PHE A 188 1.84 21.07 -5.22
C PHE A 188 3.23 21.24 -4.59
N LEU A 189 3.25 21.74 -3.35
CA LEU A 189 4.45 21.93 -2.53
C LEU A 189 4.58 20.77 -1.54
N ASP A 190 5.36 19.74 -1.90
CA ASP A 190 5.66 18.63 -1.00
C ASP A 190 6.76 19.01 -0.01
N GLU A 191 6.62 18.49 1.21
CA GLU A 191 7.47 18.82 2.37
C GLU A 191 7.65 20.34 2.59
N VAL A 192 6.55 21.10 2.58
CA VAL A 192 6.55 22.57 2.75
C VAL A 192 7.20 23.02 4.07
N GLY A 193 7.22 22.15 5.09
CA GLY A 193 7.92 22.38 6.37
C GLY A 193 9.45 22.40 6.27
N GLU A 194 10.02 22.08 5.10
CA GLU A 194 11.45 22.20 4.80
C GLU A 194 11.79 23.51 4.08
N LEU A 195 10.80 24.37 3.80
CA LEU A 195 11.04 25.61 3.10
C LEU A 195 11.88 26.57 3.96
N PRO A 196 13.01 27.10 3.44
CA PRO A 196 13.85 28.04 4.16
C PRO A 196 13.06 29.25 4.67
N LEU A 197 13.35 29.69 5.91
CA LEU A 197 12.65 30.80 6.57
C LEU A 197 12.62 32.09 5.74
N HIS A 198 13.67 32.37 4.98
CA HIS A 198 13.76 33.57 4.15
C HIS A 198 12.84 33.54 2.92
N LEU A 199 12.35 32.36 2.50
CA LEU A 199 11.43 32.19 1.39
C LEU A 199 9.96 32.16 1.81
N GLN A 200 9.69 31.83 3.06
CA GLN A 200 8.32 31.78 3.60
C GLN A 200 7.54 33.11 3.41
N PRO A 201 8.13 34.31 3.60
CA PRO A 201 7.46 35.58 3.29
C PRO A 201 7.13 35.76 1.81
N LYS A 202 7.98 35.27 0.90
CA LYS A 202 7.74 35.36 -0.55
C LYS A 202 6.61 34.42 -0.97
N LEU A 203 6.57 33.22 -0.41
CA LEU A 203 5.46 32.29 -0.60
C LEU A 203 4.14 32.87 -0.05
N LEU A 204 4.16 33.44 1.16
CA LEU A 204 2.99 34.10 1.73
C LEU A 204 2.47 35.21 0.84
N ARG A 205 3.36 36.05 0.31
CA ARG A 205 3.00 37.13 -0.62
C ARG A 205 2.35 36.57 -1.90
N ALA A 206 2.90 35.51 -2.46
CA ALA A 206 2.32 34.84 -3.63
C ALA A 206 0.90 34.32 -3.35
N LEU A 207 0.67 33.72 -2.18
CA LEU A 207 -0.62 33.21 -1.72
C LEU A 207 -1.66 34.31 -1.44
N GLN A 208 -1.22 35.50 -1.03
CA GLN A 208 -2.11 36.61 -0.67
C GLN A 208 -2.44 37.49 -1.89
N GLU A 209 -1.43 37.84 -2.67
CA GLU A 209 -1.55 38.81 -3.78
C GLU A 209 -1.83 38.15 -5.13
N GLY A 210 -1.61 36.83 -5.27
CA GLY A 210 -1.67 36.14 -6.57
C GLY A 210 -0.62 36.68 -7.55
N ARG A 211 0.51 37.16 -7.03
CA ARG A 211 1.59 37.78 -7.79
C ARG A 211 2.94 37.34 -7.27
N ILE A 212 3.89 37.18 -8.18
CA ILE A 212 5.29 36.86 -7.86
C ILE A 212 6.24 37.85 -8.51
N LYS A 213 7.50 37.83 -8.06
CA LYS A 213 8.63 38.51 -8.69
C LYS A 213 9.73 37.49 -8.90
N ARG A 214 10.33 37.48 -10.09
CA ARG A 214 11.52 36.67 -10.39
C ARG A 214 12.71 37.15 -9.56
N VAL A 215 13.64 36.25 -9.26
CA VAL A 215 14.91 36.59 -8.62
C VAL A 215 15.68 37.61 -9.47
N GLY A 216 16.12 38.70 -8.84
CA GLY A 216 16.79 39.83 -9.50
C GLY A 216 15.87 40.72 -10.34
N GLY A 217 14.57 40.42 -10.42
CA GLY A 217 13.57 41.20 -11.17
C GLY A 217 12.68 42.05 -10.26
N ASN A 218 12.23 43.20 -10.77
CA ASN A 218 11.32 44.10 -10.06
C ASN A 218 9.86 44.04 -10.58
N ARG A 219 9.64 43.36 -11.71
CA ARG A 219 8.32 43.23 -12.35
C ARG A 219 7.45 42.26 -11.57
N GLU A 220 6.26 42.70 -11.20
CA GLU A 220 5.21 41.81 -10.66
C GLU A 220 4.54 41.04 -11.80
N ILE A 221 4.39 39.73 -11.59
CA ILE A 221 3.80 38.80 -12.55
C ILE A 221 2.55 38.20 -11.88
N PRO A 222 1.34 38.43 -12.41
CA PRO A 222 0.14 37.77 -11.89
C PRO A 222 0.18 36.28 -12.21
N VAL A 223 -0.16 35.46 -11.22
CA VAL A 223 -0.21 34.00 -11.32
C VAL A 223 -1.51 33.48 -10.73
N ASP A 224 -2.35 32.88 -11.58
CA ASP A 224 -3.58 32.20 -11.15
C ASP A 224 -3.29 30.72 -10.88
N VAL A 225 -2.86 30.41 -9.67
CA VAL A 225 -2.43 29.06 -9.28
C VAL A 225 -3.12 28.64 -8.00
N ARG A 226 -3.71 27.45 -7.99
CA ARG A 226 -4.15 26.81 -6.75
C ARG A 226 -2.95 26.21 -6.06
N ILE A 227 -2.78 26.51 -4.78
CA ILE A 227 -1.73 25.92 -3.96
C ILE A 227 -2.29 24.74 -3.17
N VAL A 228 -1.58 23.62 -3.24
CA VAL A 228 -1.76 22.45 -2.39
C VAL A 228 -0.42 22.18 -1.73
N SER A 229 -0.38 21.99 -0.42
CA SER A 229 0.86 21.75 0.29
C SER A 229 0.79 20.43 1.03
N ALA A 230 1.93 19.78 1.21
CA ALA A 230 2.05 18.57 1.98
C ALA A 230 3.23 18.65 2.95
N THR A 231 3.12 17.94 4.07
CA THR A 231 4.23 17.79 5.02
C THR A 231 4.05 16.54 5.87
N ASN A 232 5.17 15.97 6.31
CA ASN A 232 5.21 14.95 7.35
C ASN A 232 5.54 15.51 8.76
N ARG A 233 5.78 16.83 8.87
CA ARG A 233 6.15 17.50 10.13
C ARG A 233 4.93 18.10 10.82
N ASP A 234 5.03 18.25 12.13
CA ASP A 234 4.13 19.13 12.88
C ASP A 234 4.53 20.60 12.63
N LEU A 235 3.74 21.29 11.79
CA LEU A 235 3.97 22.71 11.51
C LEU A 235 3.63 23.60 12.71
N ALA A 236 2.70 23.20 13.58
CA ALA A 236 2.39 23.97 14.77
C ALA A 236 3.58 23.96 15.75
N GLU A 237 4.26 22.82 15.88
CA GLU A 237 5.55 22.75 16.57
C GLU A 237 6.64 23.56 15.89
N ALA A 238 6.77 23.46 14.57
CA ALA A 238 7.76 24.26 13.83
C ALA A 238 7.53 25.78 13.99
N VAL A 239 6.28 26.23 14.15
CA VAL A 239 5.95 27.62 14.48
C VAL A 239 6.41 27.98 15.90
N ARG A 240 6.13 27.13 16.90
CA ARG A 240 6.59 27.35 18.29
C ARG A 240 8.12 27.46 18.39
N GLU A 241 8.84 26.72 17.56
CA GLU A 241 10.31 26.71 17.51
C GLU A 241 10.91 27.81 16.61
N GLY A 242 10.09 28.65 15.96
CA GLY A 242 10.56 29.70 15.07
C GLY A 242 11.15 29.20 13.74
N ARG A 243 10.94 27.93 13.38
CA ARG A 243 11.37 27.32 12.11
C ARG A 243 10.34 27.50 11.00
N PHE A 244 9.11 27.87 11.35
CA PHE A 244 8.05 28.17 10.40
C PHE A 244 7.29 29.42 10.82
N ARG A 245 6.88 30.25 9.87
CA ARG A 245 6.13 31.47 10.16
C ARG A 245 4.67 31.17 10.45
N GLU A 246 4.16 31.78 11.50
CA GLU A 246 2.77 31.64 11.93
C GLU A 246 1.77 32.13 10.87
N ASP A 247 2.05 33.27 10.23
CA ASP A 247 1.21 33.85 9.18
C ASP A 247 1.06 32.94 7.94
N LEU A 248 2.17 32.32 7.52
CA LEU A 248 2.16 31.33 6.44
C LEU A 248 1.42 30.05 6.84
N TYR A 249 1.60 29.57 8.08
CA TYR A 249 0.91 28.38 8.58
C TYR A 249 -0.60 28.53 8.46
N TYR A 250 -1.18 29.63 8.96
CA TYR A 250 -2.62 29.87 8.86
C TYR A 250 -3.09 30.06 7.41
N ARG A 251 -2.26 30.59 6.51
CA ARG A 251 -2.61 30.76 5.09
C ARG A 251 -2.61 29.44 4.32
N LEU A 252 -1.75 28.49 4.69
CA LEU A 252 -1.70 27.15 4.11
C LEU A 252 -2.76 26.23 4.71
N ASN A 253 -2.99 26.32 6.02
CA ASN A 253 -3.88 25.44 6.77
C ASN A 253 -5.34 25.95 6.78
N VAL A 254 -5.91 26.22 5.60
CA VAL A 254 -7.35 26.57 5.48
C VAL A 254 -8.21 25.32 5.58
N VAL A 255 -7.82 24.26 4.87
CA VAL A 255 -8.39 22.92 5.02
C VAL A 255 -7.25 21.92 5.21
N ALA A 256 -7.30 21.17 6.31
CA ALA A 256 -6.38 20.09 6.59
C ALA A 256 -6.94 18.75 6.08
N LEU A 257 -6.12 17.99 5.34
CA LEU A 257 -6.36 16.60 4.99
C LEU A 257 -5.33 15.73 5.70
N GLU A 258 -5.76 14.95 6.68
CA GLU A 258 -4.91 14.00 7.38
C GLU A 258 -4.96 12.64 6.71
N ILE A 259 -3.83 12.16 6.20
CA ILE A 259 -3.72 10.82 5.63
C ILE A 259 -3.27 9.87 6.74
N PRO A 260 -4.11 8.88 7.10
CA PRO A 260 -3.76 7.92 8.14
C PRO A 260 -2.55 7.07 7.71
N PRO A 261 -1.63 6.76 8.64
CA PRO A 261 -0.55 5.83 8.37
C PRO A 261 -1.09 4.42 8.10
N LEU A 262 -0.35 3.61 7.37
CA LEU A 262 -0.80 2.29 6.89
C LEU A 262 -1.22 1.36 8.05
N ARG A 263 -0.55 1.47 9.21
CA ARG A 263 -0.90 0.73 10.45
C ARG A 263 -2.30 1.02 11.00
N GLU A 264 -2.89 2.17 10.68
CA GLU A 264 -4.25 2.57 11.09
C GLU A 264 -5.30 2.25 10.01
N ARG A 265 -4.86 1.79 8.84
CA ARG A 265 -5.71 1.39 7.71
C ARG A 265 -5.31 0.00 7.18
N ARG A 266 -5.15 -0.97 8.08
CA ARG A 266 -4.65 -2.32 7.74
C ARG A 266 -5.53 -3.03 6.72
N ASP A 267 -6.83 -2.75 6.72
CA ASP A 267 -7.77 -3.28 5.74
C ASP A 267 -7.40 -2.92 4.29
N ASP A 268 -6.60 -1.87 4.08
CA ASP A 268 -6.12 -1.45 2.76
C ASP A 268 -4.90 -2.25 2.27
N ILE A 269 -4.19 -2.93 3.18
CA ILE A 269 -2.94 -3.65 2.85
C ILE A 269 -3.17 -4.72 1.77
N PRO A 270 -4.20 -5.60 1.83
CA PRO A 270 -4.40 -6.60 0.79
C PRO A 270 -4.68 -6.01 -0.59
N LEU A 271 -5.45 -4.92 -0.63
CA LEU A 271 -5.79 -4.24 -1.87
C LEU A 271 -4.55 -3.58 -2.50
N LEU A 272 -3.78 -2.86 -1.69
CA LEU A 272 -2.53 -2.22 -2.12
C LEU A 272 -1.48 -3.25 -2.55
N ALA A 273 -1.30 -4.31 -1.76
CA ALA A 273 -0.35 -5.37 -2.07
C ALA A 273 -0.68 -6.05 -3.39
N LEU A 274 -1.96 -6.37 -3.65
CA LEU A 274 -2.37 -6.97 -4.91
C LEU A 274 -2.18 -6.01 -6.09
N HIS A 275 -2.48 -4.72 -5.91
CA HIS A 275 -2.23 -3.70 -6.93
C HIS A 275 -0.77 -3.69 -7.36
N PHE A 276 0.15 -3.57 -6.41
CA PHE A 276 1.58 -3.56 -6.69
C PHE A 276 2.04 -4.89 -7.29
N LEU A 277 1.54 -6.03 -6.78
CA LEU A 277 1.88 -7.34 -7.33
C LEU A 277 1.52 -7.43 -8.81
N GLN A 278 0.33 -6.96 -9.21
CA GLN A 278 -0.08 -6.97 -10.61
C GLN A 278 0.76 -6.03 -11.47
N LYS A 279 1.05 -4.82 -10.96
CA LYS A 279 1.94 -3.85 -11.62
C LYS A 279 3.30 -4.47 -11.94
N TYR A 280 3.94 -5.09 -10.94
CA TYR A 280 5.28 -5.65 -11.09
C TYR A 280 5.30 -7.02 -11.77
N ALA A 281 4.27 -7.85 -11.61
CA ALA A 281 4.13 -9.10 -12.35
C ALA A 281 4.08 -8.84 -13.86
N ARG A 282 3.33 -7.83 -14.30
CA ARG A 282 3.29 -7.37 -15.70
C ARG A 282 4.65 -6.84 -16.14
N ALA A 283 5.30 -6.00 -15.33
CA ALA A 283 6.60 -5.41 -15.66
C ALA A 283 7.73 -6.45 -15.79
N PHE A 284 7.72 -7.49 -14.96
CA PHE A 284 8.74 -8.54 -14.94
C PHE A 284 8.37 -9.77 -15.79
N GLY A 285 7.19 -9.79 -16.43
CA GLY A 285 6.72 -10.94 -17.20
C GLY A 285 6.52 -12.21 -16.37
N ARG A 286 6.10 -12.07 -15.10
CA ARG A 286 5.92 -13.18 -14.15
C ARG A 286 4.44 -13.61 -14.09
N PRO A 287 4.12 -14.90 -14.01
CA PRO A 287 2.74 -15.40 -13.92
C PRO A 287 2.17 -15.33 -12.48
N LEU A 288 2.45 -14.24 -11.74
CA LEU A 288 2.02 -14.10 -10.36
C LEU A 288 0.52 -13.80 -10.28
N LYS A 289 -0.19 -14.64 -9.53
CA LYS A 289 -1.64 -14.59 -9.35
C LYS A 289 -2.03 -13.89 -8.04
N GLY A 290 -1.21 -13.97 -7.00
CA GLY A 290 -1.53 -13.44 -5.67
C GLY A 290 -0.46 -13.76 -4.63
N PHE A 291 -0.84 -13.62 -3.36
CA PHE A 291 -0.07 -14.03 -2.20
C PHE A 291 -0.65 -15.32 -1.62
N THR A 292 0.16 -16.11 -0.92
CA THR A 292 -0.37 -17.14 -0.02
C THR A 292 -1.06 -16.49 1.18
N ARG A 293 -1.90 -17.25 1.88
CA ARG A 293 -2.63 -16.76 3.06
C ARG A 293 -1.67 -16.32 4.15
N GLU A 294 -0.62 -17.10 4.38
CA GLU A 294 0.40 -16.84 5.38
C GLU A 294 1.18 -15.57 5.03
N ALA A 295 1.56 -15.41 3.76
CA ALA A 295 2.26 -14.21 3.30
C ALA A 295 1.41 -12.95 3.50
N LEU A 296 0.12 -13.01 3.13
CA LEU A 296 -0.80 -11.89 3.30
C LEU A 296 -1.02 -11.54 4.78
N ALA A 297 -1.23 -12.54 5.64
CA ALA A 297 -1.37 -12.33 7.07
C ALA A 297 -0.11 -11.68 7.70
N ARG A 298 1.09 -12.01 7.20
CA ARG A 298 2.34 -11.35 7.63
C ARG A 298 2.39 -9.90 7.21
N LEU A 299 1.96 -9.58 5.99
CA LEU A 299 1.87 -8.21 5.52
C LEU A 299 0.89 -7.42 6.40
N GLU A 300 -0.31 -7.92 6.64
CA GLU A 300 -1.31 -7.24 7.47
C GLU A 300 -0.88 -7.01 8.93
N ALA A 301 -0.06 -7.91 9.48
CA ALA A 301 0.44 -7.81 10.85
C ALA A 301 1.60 -6.79 11.00
N TYR A 302 2.27 -6.44 9.90
CA TYR A 302 3.45 -5.59 9.96
C TYR A 302 3.08 -4.09 10.04
N PRO A 303 3.79 -3.29 10.87
CA PRO A 303 3.43 -1.90 11.12
C PRO A 303 3.72 -0.93 9.96
N PHE A 304 4.57 -1.30 9.00
CA PHE A 304 4.98 -0.44 7.88
C PHE A 304 5.42 0.98 8.27
N PRO A 305 6.57 1.16 8.95
CA PRO A 305 7.11 2.49 9.27
C PRO A 305 7.34 3.38 8.02
N GLY A 306 7.60 2.80 6.85
CA GLY A 306 7.67 3.51 5.57
C GLY A 306 6.36 3.54 4.78
N ASN A 307 5.25 3.14 5.42
CA ASN A 307 3.89 3.17 4.90
C ASN A 307 3.75 2.45 3.54
N VAL A 308 3.02 3.05 2.60
CA VAL A 308 2.71 2.44 1.30
C VAL A 308 3.97 2.31 0.44
N ARG A 309 4.93 3.24 0.57
CA ARG A 309 6.22 3.16 -0.14
C ARG A 309 7.02 1.93 0.28
N GLU A 310 7.03 1.59 1.57
CA GLU A 310 7.67 0.36 2.04
C GLU A 310 6.93 -0.88 1.55
N LEU A 311 5.59 -0.88 1.58
CA LEU A 311 4.78 -1.97 1.04
C LEU A 311 5.07 -2.19 -0.46
N GLU A 312 5.08 -1.13 -1.26
CA GLU A 312 5.38 -1.19 -2.70
C GLU A 312 6.76 -1.81 -2.97
N ASN A 313 7.81 -1.30 -2.31
CA ASN A 313 9.17 -1.81 -2.44
C ASN A 313 9.29 -3.28 -2.06
N LEU A 314 8.55 -3.70 -1.03
CA LEU A 314 8.57 -5.06 -0.54
C LEU A 314 7.89 -6.01 -1.52
N VAL A 315 6.73 -5.61 -2.06
CA VAL A 315 6.01 -6.37 -3.08
C VAL A 315 6.79 -6.43 -4.39
N GLU A 316 7.43 -5.34 -4.80
CA GLU A 316 8.33 -5.31 -5.95
C GLU A 316 9.45 -6.34 -5.82
N ARG A 317 10.14 -6.34 -4.67
CA ARG A 317 11.19 -7.31 -4.37
C ARG A 317 10.67 -8.74 -4.39
N ALA A 318 9.54 -9.00 -3.75
CA ALA A 318 8.94 -10.33 -3.72
C ALA A 318 8.58 -10.81 -5.13
N ALA A 319 7.99 -9.94 -5.96
CA ALA A 319 7.63 -10.23 -7.34
C ALA A 319 8.86 -10.51 -8.24
N ALA A 320 10.00 -9.86 -7.97
CA ALA A 320 11.23 -10.09 -8.70
C ALA A 320 11.85 -11.47 -8.39
N LEU A 321 11.77 -11.90 -7.12
CA LEU A 321 12.40 -13.12 -6.62
C LEU A 321 11.53 -14.38 -6.77
N GLU A 322 10.21 -14.23 -6.76
CA GLU A 322 9.28 -15.34 -6.81
C GLU A 322 9.38 -16.12 -8.14
N THR A 323 9.30 -17.44 -8.04
CA THR A 323 9.37 -18.36 -9.18
C THR A 323 8.05 -19.11 -9.41
N GLY A 324 7.19 -19.18 -8.40
CA GLY A 324 5.86 -19.76 -8.48
C GLY A 324 4.77 -18.80 -8.98
N GLU A 325 3.52 -19.25 -8.90
CA GLU A 325 2.35 -18.44 -9.23
C GLU A 325 1.83 -17.61 -8.04
N TYR A 326 2.31 -17.87 -6.83
CA TYR A 326 1.89 -17.18 -5.60
C TYR A 326 3.12 -16.77 -4.80
N VAL A 327 3.11 -15.55 -4.27
CA VAL A 327 4.15 -15.06 -3.37
C VAL A 327 3.97 -15.71 -2.00
N GLY A 328 4.92 -16.56 -1.63
CA GLY A 328 4.99 -17.19 -0.32
C GLY A 328 5.74 -16.36 0.73
N VAL A 329 5.81 -16.88 1.96
CA VAL A 329 6.49 -16.22 3.10
C VAL A 329 8.00 -16.17 2.86
N GLU A 330 8.54 -17.19 2.19
CA GLU A 330 9.94 -17.33 1.77
C GLU A 330 10.41 -16.21 0.83
N SER A 331 9.48 -15.61 0.09
CA SER A 331 9.72 -14.49 -0.82
C SER A 331 9.62 -13.14 -0.12
N LEU A 332 9.16 -13.10 1.13
CA LEU A 332 9.13 -11.90 1.96
C LEU A 332 10.46 -11.71 2.73
N PRO A 333 10.88 -10.47 3.01
CA PRO A 333 12.07 -10.21 3.82
C PRO A 333 12.00 -10.88 5.20
N PRO A 334 13.14 -11.25 5.83
CA PRO A 334 13.16 -11.89 7.16
C PRO A 334 12.44 -11.10 8.26
N ALA A 335 12.38 -9.76 8.16
CA ALA A 335 11.62 -8.90 9.07
C ALA A 335 10.10 -9.19 9.05
N LEU A 336 9.59 -9.77 7.96
CA LEU A 336 8.24 -10.32 7.82
C LEU A 336 8.21 -11.86 7.92
N GLY A 337 9.31 -12.52 7.56
CA GLY A 337 9.43 -13.97 7.45
C GLY A 337 9.69 -14.68 8.79
N ALA A 338 10.21 -13.98 9.80
CA ALA A 338 10.27 -14.54 11.14
C ALA A 338 8.86 -14.50 11.74
N PRO A 339 8.31 -15.64 12.21
CA PRO A 339 7.48 -15.53 13.38
C PRO A 339 8.27 -14.67 14.37
N ARG A 340 7.66 -13.62 14.91
CA ARG A 340 7.80 -13.47 16.35
C ARG A 340 7.32 -14.82 16.88
N THR A 341 8.26 -15.76 17.03
CA THR A 341 8.16 -16.76 18.08
C THR A 341 7.67 -15.94 19.24
N GLY A 342 6.49 -16.31 19.74
CA GLY A 342 5.76 -15.50 20.69
C GLY A 342 6.72 -14.93 21.72
N ASP A 343 6.32 -13.82 22.31
CA ASP A 343 6.76 -13.48 23.65
C ASP A 343 7.20 -14.76 24.37
N ALA A 344 8.45 -14.80 24.83
CA ALA A 344 8.96 -15.90 25.62
C ALA A 344 8.21 -15.94 26.97
N GLU A 345 6.88 -15.97 26.93
CA GLU A 345 5.90 -16.05 28.00
C GLU A 345 5.91 -17.44 28.66
N GLY A 346 6.79 -18.35 28.23
CA GLY A 346 6.99 -19.65 28.85
C GLY A 346 8.39 -19.88 29.45
N LEU A 347 9.37 -19.02 29.18
CA LEU A 347 10.71 -19.18 29.75
C LEU A 347 10.85 -18.21 30.92
N PRO A 348 10.95 -18.71 32.17
CA PRO A 348 11.21 -17.84 33.30
C PRO A 348 12.53 -17.08 33.05
N PRO A 349 12.61 -15.79 33.44
CA PRO A 349 13.84 -15.04 33.28
C PRO A 349 14.98 -15.77 33.98
N LEU A 350 16.11 -15.92 33.27
CA LEU A 350 17.31 -16.53 33.85
C LEU A 350 17.80 -15.66 35.01
N PRO A 351 17.97 -16.21 36.23
CA PRO A 351 18.50 -15.47 37.37
C PRO A 351 19.91 -14.95 37.08
N ALA A 352 20.21 -13.74 37.55
CA ALA A 352 21.52 -13.11 37.35
C ALA A 352 22.69 -13.89 37.97
N ASP A 353 22.40 -14.77 38.94
CA ASP A 353 23.38 -15.55 39.71
C ASP A 353 23.66 -16.94 39.11
N GLY A 354 23.16 -17.20 37.89
CA GLY A 354 23.28 -18.49 37.21
C GLY A 354 22.03 -19.35 37.37
N PHE A 355 21.83 -20.23 36.40
CA PHE A 355 20.66 -21.10 36.27
C PHE A 355 21.11 -22.56 36.31
N ASP A 356 20.62 -23.33 37.28
CA ASP A 356 20.81 -24.78 37.32
C ASP A 356 19.90 -25.45 36.27
N LEU A 357 20.44 -25.55 35.07
CA LEU A 357 19.77 -26.16 33.92
C LEU A 357 19.50 -27.65 34.14
N GLU A 358 20.38 -28.36 34.84
CA GLU A 358 20.25 -29.80 35.09
C GLU A 358 19.09 -30.09 36.04
N GLY A 359 19.00 -29.33 37.14
CA GLY A 359 17.89 -29.43 38.09
C GLY A 359 16.54 -29.07 37.46
N PHE A 360 16.49 -28.02 36.64
CA PHE A 360 15.26 -27.61 35.96
C PHE A 360 14.76 -28.65 34.95
N LEU A 361 15.66 -29.23 34.14
CA LEU A 361 15.28 -30.25 33.17
C LEU A 361 14.77 -31.52 33.86
N ALA A 362 15.36 -31.93 34.98
CA ALA A 362 14.92 -33.08 35.75
C ALA A 362 13.50 -32.88 36.34
N ASP A 363 13.17 -31.69 36.80
CA ASP A 363 11.84 -31.35 37.32
C ASP A 363 10.76 -31.28 36.23
N VAL A 364 11.11 -30.74 35.05
CA VAL A 364 10.22 -30.73 33.88
C VAL A 364 9.96 -32.15 33.40
N GLU A 365 11.00 -32.99 33.30
CA GLU A 365 10.88 -34.39 32.90
C GLU A 365 10.00 -35.19 33.87
N ARG A 366 10.20 -35.02 35.19
CA ARG A 366 9.36 -35.67 36.21
C ARG A 366 7.88 -35.28 36.07
N ARG A 367 7.59 -33.99 35.85
CA ARG A 367 6.20 -33.50 35.69
C ARG A 367 5.52 -34.09 34.46
N TYR A 368 6.24 -34.17 33.33
CA TYR A 368 5.70 -34.77 32.11
C TYR A 368 5.47 -36.28 32.26
N LEU A 369 6.35 -36.99 32.98
CA LEU A 369 6.16 -38.41 33.29
C LEU A 369 4.96 -38.66 34.21
N GLU A 370 4.73 -37.79 35.20
CA GLU A 370 3.58 -37.88 36.11
C GLU A 370 2.24 -37.55 35.41
N GLU A 371 2.24 -36.59 34.48
CA GLU A 371 1.06 -36.31 33.65
C GLU A 371 0.76 -37.41 32.62
N ALA A 372 1.78 -38.07 32.08
CA ALA A 372 1.61 -39.18 31.14
C ALA A 372 1.16 -40.49 31.80
N LEU A 373 1.28 -40.60 33.13
CA LEU A 373 0.82 -41.73 33.94
C LEU A 373 -0.58 -41.53 34.54
N ARG A 374 -1.21 -40.37 34.30
CA ARG A 374 -2.64 -40.10 34.55
C ARG A 374 -3.46 -40.44 33.31
#